data_AF-A0A3M2DDH2-F1
#
_entry.id   AF-A0A3M2DDH2-F1
#
_cell.length_a   1.000
_cell.length_b   1.000
_cell.length_c   1.000
_cell.angle_alpha   90.00
_cell.angle_beta   90.00
_cell.angle_gamma   90.00
#
_symmetry.space_group_name_H-M   'P 1'
#
loop_
_entity.id
_entity.type
_entity.pdbx_description
1 polymer ?
#
loop_
_entity_poly.entity_id
_entity_poly.type
_entity_poly.pdbx_seq_one_letter_code
_entity_poly.pdbx_strand_id
1 'polypeptide(L)'
;MDVPDNSSTRRSTCSSSTKDHFVEASTRLEQFEPVVSWVLRPESSMREGIPASDSFHEPISMTNDWPHPHRLELGHIFHPTDFSSAPDVAFAHALKLALATKAKLTIFHVNEELEETSWEHFPHVRATLARWGLIPPRSSPHDIANLGLSVEKILARGDDPTAAILEYLSRHPADLVVLATHQLGGQPFFQSVAEPVARESGAMTLFIPSQGWGFVRVDDGTFHFRKILVPIDTSPAPFPAVQAVSSLSCTLACEHVAFTLLHVGKETTMPFLRTPRQSGWTWHITLRRGDVVEQILNVEREETPELIAMTTQGHQGFLDALRGSTTERVLRLAHCPLLAVPATK
;
A
#
# COMPACT_ATOMS: atom_id res chain seq x y z
N MET A 1 -32.88 -55.43 41.70
CA MET A 1 -31.83 -55.15 42.69
C MET A 1 -31.04 -53.97 42.21
N ASP A 2 -31.58 -52.82 42.60
CA ASP A 2 -31.00 -51.57 43.06
C ASP A 2 -29.49 -51.28 42.88
N VAL A 3 -29.30 -50.02 42.48
CA VAL A 3 -28.09 -49.17 42.41
C VAL A 3 -27.57 -48.87 43.85
N PRO A 4 -26.32 -48.38 44.03
CA PRO A 4 -26.12 -46.92 44.11
C PRO A 4 -24.79 -46.48 43.43
N ASP A 5 -24.78 -45.50 42.52
CA ASP A 5 -24.57 -44.06 42.74
C ASP A 5 -23.79 -43.67 44.01
N ASN A 6 -22.61 -43.08 43.83
CA ASN A 6 -22.09 -42.15 44.83
C ASN A 6 -21.37 -40.98 44.14
N SER A 7 -21.69 -39.80 44.65
CA SER A 7 -21.49 -38.49 44.05
C SER A 7 -20.49 -37.66 44.86
N SER A 8 -19.81 -36.72 44.18
CA SER A 8 -19.05 -35.58 44.73
C SER A 8 -17.75 -35.93 45.48
N THR A 9 -16.65 -35.14 45.50
CA THR A 9 -16.56 -33.68 45.64
C THR A 9 -15.15 -33.15 45.24
N ARG A 10 -15.12 -31.99 44.54
CA ARG A 10 -14.16 -30.84 44.60
C ARG A 10 -12.63 -30.95 44.33
N ARG A 11 -12.24 -30.16 43.31
CA ARG A 11 -11.16 -29.12 43.20
C ARG A 11 -9.75 -29.38 43.74
N SER A 12 -8.75 -29.21 42.88
CA SER A 12 -7.76 -28.11 42.84
C SER A 12 -6.52 -28.53 42.01
N THR A 13 -6.36 -27.98 40.81
CA THR A 13 -5.26 -27.05 40.42
C THR A 13 -3.83 -27.54 40.72
N CYS A 14 -3.03 -27.78 39.67
CA CYS A 14 -1.85 -26.97 39.43
C CYS A 14 -1.34 -27.12 37.99
N SER A 15 -1.34 -25.99 37.29
CA SER A 15 -0.77 -25.72 35.98
C SER A 15 0.75 -25.62 36.05
N SER A 16 1.45 -26.10 35.02
CA SER A 16 2.69 -25.48 34.56
C SER A 16 2.90 -25.75 33.07
N SER A 17 2.33 -24.89 32.23
CA SER A 17 2.80 -24.70 30.87
C SER A 17 3.24 -23.25 30.77
N THR A 18 4.55 -23.08 30.70
CA THR A 18 5.26 -21.81 30.64
C THR A 18 4.80 -21.04 29.40
N LYS A 19 4.06 -19.96 29.61
CA LYS A 19 3.73 -18.97 28.58
C LYS A 19 4.94 -18.05 28.41
N ASP A 20 5.63 -18.17 27.28
CA ASP A 20 6.54 -17.12 26.82
C ASP A 20 5.71 -15.99 26.19
N HIS A 21 5.90 -14.77 26.69
CA HIS A 21 5.31 -13.52 26.22
C HIS A 21 6.33 -12.74 25.36
N PHE A 22 5.83 -11.91 24.41
CA PHE A 22 6.47 -10.87 23.54
C PHE A 22 6.88 -11.21 22.09
N VAL A 23 6.73 -10.36 21.04
CA VAL A 23 5.77 -9.28 20.66
C VAL A 23 5.64 -9.34 19.11
N GLU A 24 4.46 -9.71 18.62
CA GLU A 24 3.82 -9.18 17.41
C GLU A 24 2.77 -8.22 18.00
N ALA A 25 2.77 -6.94 17.61
CA ALA A 25 1.82 -5.99 18.20
C ALA A 25 0.43 -6.26 17.61
N SER A 26 -0.34 -7.07 18.34
CA SER A 26 -1.76 -7.31 18.12
C SER A 26 -2.53 -6.42 19.07
N THR A 27 -3.01 -5.29 18.57
CA THR A 27 -3.81 -4.34 19.36
C THR A 27 -5.29 -4.60 19.09
N ARG A 28 -6.03 -4.99 20.13
CA ARG A 28 -7.51 -5.05 20.12
C ARG A 28 -8.01 -3.68 20.58
N LEU A 29 -8.66 -2.93 19.68
CA LEU A 29 -9.19 -1.61 20.03
C LEU A 29 -10.57 -1.77 20.68
N GLU A 30 -10.59 -1.95 22.00
CA GLU A 30 -11.79 -1.75 22.82
C GLU A 30 -11.69 -0.35 23.44
N GLN A 31 -12.59 0.56 23.06
CA GLN A 31 -12.84 1.90 23.63
C GLN A 31 -11.67 2.58 24.39
N PHE A 32 -11.13 3.62 23.76
CA PHE A 32 -10.18 4.63 24.25
C PHE A 32 -9.99 4.77 25.78
N GLU A 33 -8.80 4.40 26.27
CA GLU A 33 -7.96 5.14 27.24
C GLU A 33 -6.48 4.71 27.08
N PRO A 34 -5.48 5.58 27.35
CA PRO A 34 -4.12 5.43 26.85
C PRO A 34 -3.28 4.45 27.67
N VAL A 35 -2.58 3.51 27.01
CA VAL A 35 -1.46 2.77 27.60
C VAL A 35 -0.16 3.24 26.96
N VAL A 36 0.73 3.71 27.83
CA VAL A 36 2.02 4.34 27.53
C VAL A 36 2.96 3.37 26.81
N SER A 37 3.43 3.72 25.61
CA SER A 37 4.48 3.00 24.90
C SER A 37 5.86 3.49 25.33
N TRP A 38 6.71 2.62 25.89
CA TRP A 38 8.09 2.93 26.21
C TRP A 38 8.98 2.76 24.96
N VAL A 39 9.61 3.85 24.53
CA VAL A 39 10.71 3.84 23.55
C VAL A 39 11.99 4.15 24.31
N LEU A 40 12.88 3.18 24.44
CA LEU A 40 14.23 3.40 24.97
C LEU A 40 15.07 4.09 23.88
N ARG A 41 15.43 5.36 24.10
CA ARG A 41 16.48 6.07 23.35
C ARG A 41 17.77 6.06 24.18
N PRO A 42 18.95 5.88 23.58
CA PRO A 42 20.20 6.12 24.28
C PRO A 42 20.50 7.62 24.35
N GLU A 43 20.84 8.08 25.54
CA GLU A 43 21.37 9.42 25.82
C GLU A 43 22.75 9.62 25.19
N SER A 44 23.00 10.80 24.61
CA SER A 44 24.32 11.44 24.72
C SER A 44 24.24 12.97 24.51
N SER A 45 24.46 13.66 25.63
CA SER A 45 25.18 14.93 25.83
C SER A 45 25.14 16.04 24.77
N MET A 46 24.33 17.06 25.05
CA MET A 46 24.71 18.45 25.33
C MET A 46 25.92 19.05 24.58
N ARG A 47 25.63 20.07 23.74
CA ARG A 47 26.33 21.37 23.68
C ARG A 47 25.40 22.40 22.99
N GLU A 48 24.93 23.37 23.76
CA GLU A 48 24.20 24.55 23.28
C GLU A 48 25.15 25.70 22.95
N GLY A 49 24.80 26.46 21.90
CA GLY A 49 25.38 27.75 21.51
C GLY A 49 24.50 28.42 20.45
N ILE A 50 23.69 29.38 20.89
CA ILE A 50 22.74 30.34 20.23
C ILE A 50 23.52 31.32 19.27
N PRO A 51 22.96 32.15 18.32
CA PRO A 51 21.57 32.58 18.01
C PRO A 51 21.10 32.68 16.52
N ALA A 52 19.79 32.93 16.39
CA ALA A 52 19.00 33.80 15.48
C ALA A 52 19.54 34.43 14.17
N SER A 53 18.58 34.54 13.23
CA SER A 53 18.42 35.45 12.07
C SER A 53 19.48 35.41 10.95
N ASP A 54 19.09 35.05 9.74
CA ASP A 54 18.65 36.04 8.73
C ASP A 54 18.27 35.37 7.40
N SER A 55 17.29 35.99 6.76
CA SER A 55 16.83 35.75 5.39
C SER A 55 17.92 36.01 4.36
N PHE A 56 18.26 35.02 3.53
CA PHE A 56 18.86 35.26 2.21
C PHE A 56 18.34 34.25 1.18
N HIS A 57 17.65 34.78 0.16
CA HIS A 57 17.45 34.12 -1.11
C HIS A 57 18.81 33.88 -1.76
N GLU A 58 19.20 32.62 -1.95
CA GLU A 58 20.19 32.27 -2.97
C GLU A 58 19.49 31.87 -4.27
N PRO A 59 19.96 32.36 -5.43
CA PRO A 59 19.40 32.01 -6.73
C PRO A 59 19.79 30.56 -7.06
N ILE A 60 18.77 29.71 -7.26
CA ILE A 60 18.97 28.33 -7.72
C ILE A 60 19.71 28.39 -9.07
N SER A 61 20.98 27.99 -9.04
CA SER A 61 21.80 27.84 -10.24
C SER A 61 21.11 26.90 -11.22
N MET A 62 20.94 27.36 -12.46
CA MET A 62 20.55 26.54 -13.59
C MET A 62 21.72 25.62 -13.98
N THR A 63 21.98 24.58 -13.19
CA THR A 63 22.78 23.45 -13.65
C THR A 63 21.89 22.47 -14.41
N ASN A 64 22.45 21.83 -15.43
CA ASN A 64 21.83 20.75 -16.21
C ASN A 64 21.60 19.46 -15.37
N ASP A 65 21.54 19.55 -14.05
CA ASP A 65 21.30 18.42 -13.15
C ASP A 65 19.80 18.18 -13.05
N TRP A 66 19.28 17.30 -13.90
CA TRP A 66 18.03 16.65 -13.56
C TRP A 66 18.29 15.74 -12.35
N PRO A 67 17.54 15.86 -11.24
CA PRO A 67 17.76 14.99 -10.10
C PRO A 67 17.58 13.54 -10.55
N HIS A 68 18.60 12.71 -10.32
CA HIS A 68 18.45 11.27 -10.46
C HIS A 68 17.20 10.83 -9.68
N PRO A 69 16.37 9.93 -10.23
CA PRO A 69 15.15 9.52 -9.55
C PRO A 69 15.52 9.00 -8.15
N HIS A 70 15.01 9.67 -7.11
CA HIS A 70 15.23 9.27 -5.73
C HIS A 70 14.38 8.03 -5.42
N ARG A 71 14.75 7.26 -4.39
CA ARG A 71 13.90 6.16 -3.93
C ARG A 71 12.58 6.71 -3.40
N LEU A 72 11.51 5.95 -3.59
CA LEU A 72 10.23 6.22 -2.97
C LEU A 72 10.38 6.08 -1.45
N GLU A 73 10.22 7.19 -0.74
CA GLU A 73 10.25 7.24 0.72
C GLU A 73 8.84 6.97 1.26
N LEU A 74 8.62 5.75 1.78
CA LEU A 74 7.39 5.39 2.48
C LEU A 74 7.74 5.10 3.94
N GLY A 75 7.10 5.78 4.87
CA GLY A 75 7.16 5.49 6.31
C GLY A 75 6.04 4.55 6.75
N HIS A 76 4.86 4.62 6.13
CA HIS A 76 3.69 3.83 6.49
C HIS A 76 2.93 3.32 5.26
N ILE A 77 2.79 2.00 5.17
CA ILE A 77 1.96 1.29 4.18
C ILE A 77 0.76 0.68 4.92
N PHE A 78 -0.44 0.94 4.41
CA PHE A 78 -1.68 0.40 4.96
C PHE A 78 -2.33 -0.57 3.98
N HIS A 79 -2.74 -1.73 4.47
CA HIS A 79 -3.43 -2.74 3.68
C HIS A 79 -4.63 -3.28 4.45
N PRO A 80 -5.87 -2.97 4.02
CA PRO A 80 -7.05 -3.64 4.55
C PRO A 80 -7.18 -5.04 3.93
N THR A 81 -7.54 -6.01 4.75
CA THR A 81 -7.75 -7.42 4.35
C THR A 81 -9.19 -7.84 4.61
N ASP A 82 -9.73 -8.69 3.75
CA ASP A 82 -11.08 -9.25 3.85
C ASP A 82 -11.14 -10.65 4.46
N PHE A 83 -9.97 -11.20 4.83
CA PHE A 83 -9.83 -12.59 5.28
C PHE A 83 -10.33 -13.63 4.27
N SER A 84 -10.36 -13.30 2.97
CA SER A 84 -10.68 -14.27 1.93
C SER A 84 -9.67 -15.42 1.90
N SER A 85 -10.15 -16.60 1.51
CA SER A 85 -9.35 -17.84 1.47
C SER A 85 -8.42 -17.95 0.25
N ALA A 86 -8.48 -16.98 -0.66
CA ALA A 86 -7.60 -16.92 -1.83
C ALA A 86 -6.21 -16.39 -1.44
N PRO A 87 -5.14 -16.70 -2.21
CA PRO A 87 -3.84 -16.08 -2.02
C PRO A 87 -3.95 -14.56 -2.13
N ASP A 88 -3.62 -13.86 -1.04
CA ASP A 88 -3.77 -12.41 -0.97
C ASP A 88 -2.65 -11.72 -1.77
N VAL A 89 -2.93 -11.48 -3.06
CA VAL A 89 -2.01 -10.80 -3.98
C VAL A 89 -1.75 -9.36 -3.51
N ALA A 90 -2.75 -8.66 -2.97
CA ALA A 90 -2.59 -7.29 -2.48
C ALA A 90 -1.65 -7.24 -1.28
N PHE A 91 -1.81 -8.16 -0.32
CA PHE A 91 -0.89 -8.34 0.79
C PHE A 91 0.55 -8.61 0.31
N ALA A 92 0.74 -9.46 -0.69
CA ALA A 92 2.07 -9.73 -1.24
C ALA A 92 2.74 -8.44 -1.78
N HIS A 93 1.98 -7.55 -2.42
CA HIS A 93 2.50 -6.26 -2.87
C HIS A 93 2.83 -5.34 -1.69
N ALA A 94 1.91 -5.23 -0.73
CA ALA A 94 2.12 -4.42 0.47
C ALA A 94 3.38 -4.86 1.24
N LEU A 95 3.56 -6.18 1.44
CA LEU A 95 4.73 -6.74 2.11
C LEU A 95 6.02 -6.52 1.33
N LYS A 96 6.00 -6.73 0.00
CA LYS A 96 7.18 -6.51 -0.85
C LYS A 96 7.64 -5.05 -0.81
N LEU A 97 6.68 -4.12 -0.90
CA LEU A 97 6.97 -2.69 -0.85
C LEU A 97 7.46 -2.28 0.54
N ALA A 98 6.85 -2.79 1.61
CA ALA A 98 7.29 -2.52 2.99
C ALA A 98 8.73 -3.01 3.23
N LEU A 99 9.11 -4.17 2.71
CA LEU A 99 10.51 -4.65 2.75
C LEU A 99 11.46 -3.74 1.98
N ALA A 100 11.06 -3.30 0.78
CA ALA A 100 11.91 -2.50 -0.09
C ALA A 100 12.13 -1.07 0.45
N THR A 101 11.14 -0.51 1.15
CA THR A 101 11.21 0.83 1.76
C THR A 101 11.56 0.82 3.24
N LYS A 102 11.50 -0.34 3.91
CA LYS A 102 11.54 -0.47 5.37
C LYS A 102 10.40 0.30 6.06
N ALA A 103 9.27 0.46 5.38
CA ALA A 103 8.09 1.09 5.93
C ALA A 103 7.44 0.20 7.01
N LYS A 104 6.73 0.83 7.93
CA LYS A 104 5.74 0.13 8.75
C LYS A 104 4.61 -0.38 7.85
N LEU A 105 4.28 -1.66 7.95
CA LEU A 105 3.10 -2.25 7.32
C LEU A 105 2.00 -2.44 8.35
N THR A 106 0.86 -1.79 8.15
CA THR A 106 -0.36 -2.04 8.93
C THR A 106 -1.31 -2.90 8.12
N ILE A 107 -1.68 -4.06 8.65
CA ILE A 107 -2.70 -4.95 8.10
C ILE A 107 -3.97 -4.76 8.93
N PHE A 108 -5.06 -4.35 8.31
CA PHE A 108 -6.26 -3.92 9.01
C PHE A 108 -7.48 -4.73 8.59
N HIS A 109 -8.26 -5.18 9.57
CA HIS A 109 -9.53 -5.87 9.33
C HIS A 109 -10.63 -5.29 10.21
N VAL A 110 -11.85 -5.27 9.70
CA VAL A 110 -13.04 -4.78 10.41
C VAL A 110 -14.03 -5.94 10.55
N ASN A 111 -14.50 -6.19 11.76
CA ASN A 111 -15.50 -7.21 12.04
C ASN A 111 -16.59 -6.67 13.00
N GLU A 112 -17.82 -7.17 12.86
CA GLU A 112 -18.96 -6.78 13.70
C GLU A 112 -18.82 -7.31 15.13
N GLU A 113 -18.36 -8.57 15.26
CA GLU A 113 -18.22 -9.29 16.54
C GLU A 113 -16.78 -9.77 16.76
N LEU A 114 -16.22 -9.50 17.94
CA LEU A 114 -14.82 -9.81 18.27
C LEU A 114 -14.63 -11.20 18.93
N GLU A 115 -15.52 -12.16 18.65
CA GLU A 115 -15.42 -13.54 19.21
C GLU A 115 -14.31 -14.39 18.54
N GLU A 116 -13.98 -15.51 19.20
CA GLU A 116 -12.63 -16.09 19.37
C GLU A 116 -11.82 -16.38 18.08
N THR A 117 -10.58 -15.86 18.04
CA THR A 117 -9.48 -16.22 17.12
C THR A 117 -9.58 -15.80 15.64
N SER A 118 -10.02 -14.57 15.38
CA SER A 118 -9.84 -13.92 14.06
C SER A 118 -8.38 -13.67 13.64
N TRP A 119 -7.41 -13.86 14.55
CA TRP A 119 -5.98 -13.69 14.26
C TRP A 119 -5.42 -14.68 13.24
N GLU A 120 -6.00 -15.88 13.15
CA GLU A 120 -5.55 -16.92 12.20
C GLU A 120 -5.85 -16.57 10.75
N HIS A 121 -6.86 -15.72 10.53
CA HIS A 121 -7.27 -15.29 9.20
C HIS A 121 -6.43 -14.12 8.65
N PHE A 122 -5.66 -13.43 9.50
CA PHE A 122 -4.73 -12.43 9.00
C PHE A 122 -3.67 -13.06 8.10
N PRO A 123 -3.27 -12.37 7.01
CA PRO A 123 -2.15 -12.79 6.20
C PRO A 123 -0.91 -13.13 7.03
N HIS A 124 -0.41 -14.36 6.82
CA HIS A 124 0.73 -14.88 7.58
C HIS A 124 2.06 -14.30 7.03
N VAL A 125 2.46 -13.16 7.57
CA VAL A 125 3.73 -12.45 7.23
C VAL A 125 4.92 -13.40 7.27
N ARG A 126 5.16 -14.04 8.42
CA ARG A 126 6.30 -14.93 8.60
C ARG A 126 6.29 -16.10 7.61
N ALA A 127 5.13 -16.73 7.42
CA ALA A 127 5.02 -17.86 6.49
C ALA A 127 5.32 -17.41 5.05
N THR A 128 4.85 -16.22 4.66
CA THR A 128 5.14 -15.63 3.36
C THR A 128 6.62 -15.30 3.19
N LEU A 129 7.26 -14.67 4.17
CA LEU A 129 8.70 -14.37 4.14
C LEU A 129 9.57 -15.65 4.08
N ALA A 130 9.19 -16.69 4.83
CA ALA A 130 9.87 -17.98 4.79
C ALA A 130 9.69 -18.66 3.43
N ARG A 131 8.47 -18.60 2.86
CA ARG A 131 8.17 -19.08 1.53
C ARG A 131 8.99 -18.34 0.45
N TRP A 132 9.22 -17.05 0.62
CA TRP A 132 10.10 -16.24 -0.25
C TRP A 132 11.60 -16.45 0.01
N GLY A 133 11.97 -17.32 0.96
CA GLY A 133 13.37 -17.62 1.29
C GLY A 133 14.11 -16.48 2.00
N LEU A 134 13.40 -15.47 2.50
CA LEU A 134 14.00 -14.32 3.21
C LEU A 134 14.33 -14.62 4.67
N ILE A 135 13.66 -15.61 5.26
CA ILE A 135 13.91 -16.11 6.61
C ILE A 135 13.81 -17.64 6.65
N PRO A 136 14.48 -18.32 7.58
CA PRO A 136 14.33 -19.75 7.77
C PRO A 136 12.88 -20.20 8.06
N PRO A 137 12.49 -21.42 7.67
CA PRO A 137 11.26 -22.03 8.16
C PRO A 137 11.27 -22.08 9.70
N ARG A 138 10.15 -21.72 10.33
CA ARG A 138 9.97 -21.63 11.81
C ARG A 138 10.75 -20.51 12.51
N SER A 139 11.09 -19.44 11.79
CA SER A 139 11.67 -18.23 12.36
C SER A 139 10.88 -17.61 13.51
N SER A 140 11.57 -16.86 14.36
CA SER A 140 10.97 -16.08 15.45
C SER A 140 10.52 -14.69 14.95
N PRO A 141 9.68 -13.95 15.69
CA PRO A 141 9.39 -12.55 15.39
C PRO A 141 10.65 -11.66 15.29
N HIS A 142 11.72 -12.01 16.01
CA HIS A 142 12.99 -11.27 15.96
C HIS A 142 13.65 -11.30 14.57
N ASP A 143 13.46 -12.39 13.81
CA ASP A 143 14.01 -12.52 12.46
C ASP A 143 13.37 -11.53 11.47
N ILE A 144 12.11 -11.12 11.72
CA ILE A 144 11.42 -10.12 10.92
C ILE A 144 12.02 -8.72 11.17
N ALA A 145 12.31 -8.41 12.43
CA ALA A 145 12.93 -7.14 12.81
C ALA A 145 14.32 -6.97 12.18
N ASN A 146 15.08 -8.07 12.03
CA ASN A 146 16.39 -8.06 11.37
C ASN A 146 16.32 -7.71 9.88
N LEU A 147 15.17 -7.90 9.23
CA LEU A 147 14.90 -7.41 7.87
C LEU A 147 14.59 -5.91 7.83
N GLY A 148 14.47 -5.24 8.99
CA GLY A 148 14.02 -3.86 9.09
C GLY A 148 12.52 -3.68 8.83
N LEU A 149 11.74 -4.76 8.93
CA LEU A 149 10.31 -4.74 8.70
C LEU A 149 9.56 -4.58 10.03
N SER A 150 8.68 -3.58 10.11
CA SER A 150 7.72 -3.42 11.20
C SER A 150 6.33 -3.76 10.70
N VAL A 151 5.67 -4.76 11.30
CA VAL A 151 4.29 -5.11 10.94
C VAL A 151 3.37 -4.98 12.14
N GLU A 152 2.22 -4.34 11.93
CA GLU A 152 1.13 -4.26 12.91
C GLU A 152 -0.13 -4.88 12.30
N LYS A 153 -0.84 -5.70 13.10
CA LYS A 153 -2.13 -6.27 12.72
C LYS A 153 -3.20 -5.68 13.62
N ILE A 154 -4.22 -5.09 13.01
CA ILE A 154 -5.28 -4.39 13.71
C ILE A 154 -6.62 -5.00 13.34
N LEU A 155 -7.32 -5.47 14.36
CA LEU A 155 -8.71 -5.90 14.27
C LEU A 155 -9.58 -4.79 14.90
N ALA A 156 -10.28 -4.06 14.05
CA ALA A 156 -11.24 -3.05 14.46
C ALA A 156 -12.66 -3.64 14.52
N ARG A 157 -13.48 -3.09 15.42
CA ARG A 157 -14.90 -3.41 15.51
C ARG A 157 -15.71 -2.39 14.72
N GLY A 158 -16.60 -2.85 13.85
CA GLY A 158 -17.49 -1.97 13.09
C GLY A 158 -18.36 -2.75 12.10
N ASP A 159 -19.51 -2.18 11.76
CA ASP A 159 -20.44 -2.63 10.73
C ASP A 159 -20.19 -1.96 9.37
N ASP A 160 -19.50 -0.81 9.36
CA ASP A 160 -19.01 -0.14 8.15
C ASP A 160 -17.47 -0.17 8.07
N PRO A 161 -16.89 -1.09 7.27
CA PRO A 161 -15.45 -1.17 7.07
C PRO A 161 -14.82 0.10 6.50
N THR A 162 -15.54 0.80 5.61
CA THR A 162 -15.04 2.02 4.98
C THR A 162 -14.89 3.12 6.02
N ALA A 163 -15.92 3.35 6.83
CA ALA A 163 -15.88 4.34 7.90
C ALA A 163 -14.77 4.04 8.92
N ALA A 164 -14.64 2.78 9.35
CA ALA A 164 -13.61 2.35 10.30
C ALA A 164 -12.18 2.52 9.73
N ILE A 165 -11.96 2.19 8.46
CA ILE A 165 -10.66 2.38 7.78
C ILE A 165 -10.33 3.88 7.68
N LEU A 166 -11.28 4.71 7.25
CA LEU A 166 -11.07 6.15 7.11
C LEU A 166 -10.85 6.83 8.47
N GLU A 167 -11.57 6.42 9.51
CA GLU A 167 -11.34 6.88 10.87
C GLU A 167 -9.91 6.55 11.33
N TYR A 168 -9.46 5.32 11.09
CA TYR A 168 -8.08 4.93 11.41
C TYR A 168 -7.05 5.76 10.62
N LEU A 169 -7.19 5.86 9.30
CA LEU A 169 -6.27 6.60 8.43
C LEU A 169 -6.24 8.11 8.74
N SER A 170 -7.33 8.68 9.26
CA SER A 170 -7.35 10.08 9.70
C SER A 170 -6.42 10.36 10.89
N ARG A 171 -6.22 9.36 11.76
CA ARG A 171 -5.33 9.43 12.93
C ARG A 171 -3.95 8.88 12.65
N HIS A 172 -3.85 7.95 11.70
CA HIS A 172 -2.63 7.27 11.29
C HIS A 172 -2.47 7.33 9.76
N PRO A 173 -2.14 8.51 9.21
CA PRO A 173 -1.99 8.67 7.77
C PRO A 173 -0.99 7.66 7.20
N ALA A 174 -1.33 7.10 6.04
CA ALA A 174 -0.46 6.21 5.30
C ALA A 174 0.09 6.94 4.08
N ASP A 175 1.35 6.67 3.73
CA ASP A 175 1.98 7.18 2.52
C ASP A 175 1.52 6.38 1.29
N LEU A 176 1.18 5.10 1.51
CA LEU A 176 0.63 4.20 0.51
C LEU A 176 -0.48 3.33 1.10
N VAL A 177 -1.63 3.28 0.44
CA VAL A 177 -2.70 2.32 0.68
C VAL A 177 -2.66 1.25 -0.41
N VAL A 178 -2.71 -0.04 -0.04
CA VAL A 178 -2.71 -1.16 -0.99
C VAL A 178 -4.02 -1.92 -0.90
N LEU A 179 -4.81 -1.91 -1.97
CA LEU A 179 -6.18 -2.44 -2.02
C LEU A 179 -6.32 -3.50 -3.10
N ALA A 180 -7.06 -4.57 -2.81
CA ALA A 180 -7.53 -5.47 -3.85
C ALA A 180 -8.78 -4.90 -4.56
N THR A 181 -8.95 -5.16 -5.85
CA THR A 181 -10.17 -4.81 -6.61
C THR A 181 -10.89 -6.08 -7.11
N HIS A 182 -12.15 -6.27 -6.64
CA HIS A 182 -13.14 -7.31 -7.01
C HIS A 182 -13.11 -8.76 -6.42
N GLN A 183 -14.26 -9.44 -6.63
CA GLN A 183 -14.86 -10.62 -5.98
C GLN A 183 -14.18 -11.98 -6.22
N LEU A 184 -13.77 -12.65 -5.14
CA LEU A 184 -13.75 -14.11 -5.07
C LEU A 184 -14.67 -14.54 -3.92
N GLY A 185 -15.92 -14.88 -4.28
CA GLY A 185 -16.93 -15.36 -3.33
C GLY A 185 -18.25 -14.58 -3.32
N GLY A 186 -18.86 -14.27 -4.47
CA GLY A 186 -20.28 -13.91 -4.57
C GLY A 186 -20.79 -12.64 -3.86
N GLN A 187 -19.96 -11.93 -3.08
CA GLN A 187 -20.37 -10.72 -2.35
C GLN A 187 -19.67 -9.46 -2.91
N PRO A 188 -20.40 -8.38 -3.24
CA PRO A 188 -19.89 -7.16 -3.91
C PRO A 188 -18.97 -6.25 -3.07
N PHE A 189 -18.39 -6.75 -1.99
CA PHE A 189 -18.03 -5.96 -0.81
C PHE A 189 -16.77 -5.10 -0.97
N PHE A 190 -15.77 -5.52 -1.74
CA PHE A 190 -14.48 -4.78 -1.81
C PHE A 190 -14.46 -3.59 -2.77
N GLN A 191 -15.38 -3.53 -3.74
CA GLN A 191 -15.54 -2.30 -4.53
C GLN A 191 -16.08 -1.15 -3.68
N SER A 192 -17.04 -1.44 -2.79
CA SER A 192 -17.60 -0.43 -1.89
C SER A 192 -16.62 0.12 -0.88
N VAL A 193 -15.51 -0.59 -0.59
CA VAL A 193 -14.46 -0.12 0.31
C VAL A 193 -13.33 0.56 -0.44
N ALA A 194 -12.85 -0.04 -1.54
CA ALA A 194 -11.62 0.41 -2.16
C ALA A 194 -11.71 1.83 -2.75
N GLU A 195 -12.82 2.13 -3.45
CA GLU A 195 -12.99 3.43 -4.09
C GLU A 195 -13.16 4.58 -3.08
N PRO A 196 -14.04 4.48 -2.06
CA PRO A 196 -14.11 5.51 -1.03
C PRO A 196 -12.83 5.65 -0.23
N VAL A 197 -12.15 4.55 0.15
CA VAL A 197 -10.89 4.62 0.91
C VAL A 197 -9.81 5.36 0.11
N ALA A 198 -9.62 5.03 -1.17
CA ALA A 198 -8.64 5.70 -2.00
C ALA A 198 -8.97 7.18 -2.20
N ARG A 199 -10.25 7.48 -2.42
CA ARG A 199 -10.73 8.84 -2.62
C ARG A 199 -10.60 9.69 -1.37
N GLU A 200 -10.98 9.15 -0.21
CA GLU A 200 -11.16 9.89 1.05
C GLU A 200 -9.93 9.87 1.97
N SER A 201 -9.01 8.91 1.81
CA SER A 201 -7.75 8.91 2.56
C SER A 201 -6.78 10.00 2.08
N GLY A 202 -6.87 10.38 0.80
CA GLY A 202 -5.93 11.31 0.17
C GLY A 202 -4.51 10.74 0.00
N ALA A 203 -4.31 9.46 0.30
CA ALA A 203 -3.03 8.77 0.16
C ALA A 203 -2.81 8.29 -1.28
N MET A 204 -1.54 8.10 -1.65
CA MET A 204 -1.22 7.32 -2.84
C MET A 204 -1.80 5.91 -2.66
N THR A 205 -2.45 5.39 -3.69
CA THR A 205 -3.17 4.12 -3.59
C THR A 205 -2.78 3.19 -4.72
N LEU A 206 -2.30 1.99 -4.36
CA LEU A 206 -2.04 0.89 -5.28
C LEU A 206 -3.20 -0.09 -5.24
N PHE A 207 -3.88 -0.21 -6.36
CA PHE A 207 -4.94 -1.17 -6.58
C PHE A 207 -4.42 -2.41 -7.30
N ILE A 208 -4.73 -3.58 -6.74
CA ILE A 208 -4.31 -4.88 -7.25
C ILE A 208 -5.56 -5.62 -7.75
N PRO A 209 -5.66 -5.94 -9.06
CA PRO A 209 -6.79 -6.68 -9.58
C PRO A 209 -6.85 -8.11 -9.01
N SER A 210 -8.05 -8.55 -8.63
CA SER A 210 -8.32 -9.92 -8.15
C SER A 210 -8.24 -10.98 -9.26
N GLN A 211 -8.64 -10.61 -10.47
CA GLN A 211 -8.60 -11.43 -11.68
C GLN A 211 -7.53 -10.85 -12.61
N GLY A 212 -6.27 -11.10 -12.29
CA GLY A 212 -5.15 -10.50 -12.99
C GLY A 212 -3.83 -10.89 -12.33
N TRP A 213 -2.74 -10.42 -12.89
CA TRP A 213 -1.42 -10.64 -12.31
C TRP A 213 -0.99 -9.33 -11.67
N GLY A 214 -0.72 -9.36 -10.38
CA GLY A 214 0.10 -8.31 -9.79
C GLY A 214 1.55 -8.43 -10.27
N PHE A 215 2.35 -7.39 -10.09
CA PHE A 215 3.76 -7.43 -10.43
C PHE A 215 4.59 -8.21 -9.42
N VAL A 216 4.07 -8.60 -8.25
CA VAL A 216 4.73 -9.48 -7.26
C VAL A 216 4.12 -10.88 -7.29
N ARG A 217 4.96 -11.91 -7.40
CA ARG A 217 4.57 -13.32 -7.30
C ARG A 217 4.39 -13.72 -5.84
N VAL A 218 3.21 -14.23 -5.49
CA VAL A 218 2.87 -14.64 -4.11
C VAL A 218 3.74 -15.80 -3.62
N ASP A 219 4.17 -16.67 -4.53
CA ASP A 219 4.91 -17.89 -4.23
C ASP A 219 6.35 -17.67 -3.80
N ASP A 220 7.02 -16.64 -4.30
CA ASP A 220 8.47 -16.46 -4.09
C ASP A 220 8.89 -15.00 -3.86
N GLY A 221 7.97 -14.04 -3.97
CA GLY A 221 8.25 -12.63 -3.76
C GLY A 221 9.11 -12.00 -4.85
N THR A 222 9.38 -12.75 -5.93
CA THR A 222 9.96 -12.19 -7.15
C THR A 222 8.93 -11.26 -7.80
N PHE A 223 9.41 -10.33 -8.62
CA PHE A 223 8.54 -9.34 -9.24
C PHE A 223 8.91 -9.10 -10.71
N HIS A 224 7.92 -8.72 -11.49
CA HIS A 224 8.05 -8.33 -12.89
C HIS A 224 7.54 -6.90 -13.05
N PHE A 225 8.46 -5.94 -13.08
CA PHE A 225 8.14 -4.52 -13.10
C PHE A 225 9.01 -3.81 -14.15
N ARG A 226 8.59 -3.87 -15.42
CA ARG A 226 9.40 -3.45 -16.57
C ARG A 226 8.66 -2.56 -17.56
N LYS A 227 7.35 -2.63 -17.64
CA LYS A 227 6.50 -1.87 -18.56
C LYS A 227 5.47 -1.11 -17.74
N ILE A 228 5.54 0.21 -17.82
CA ILE A 228 4.69 1.10 -17.03
C ILE A 228 3.97 2.03 -17.99
N LEU A 229 2.64 2.03 -17.91
CA LEU A 229 1.80 2.95 -18.67
C LEU A 229 1.42 4.13 -17.78
N VAL A 230 1.71 5.34 -18.25
CA VAL A 230 1.34 6.59 -17.56
C VAL A 230 0.46 7.41 -18.49
N PRO A 231 -0.87 7.38 -18.32
CA PRO A 231 -1.75 8.34 -18.97
C PRO A 231 -1.42 9.76 -18.51
N ILE A 232 -1.26 10.68 -19.46
CA ILE A 232 -0.83 12.05 -19.20
C ILE A 232 -1.80 13.07 -19.82
N ASP A 233 -2.09 14.10 -19.05
CA ASP A 233 -2.87 15.26 -19.47
C ASP A 233 -2.31 16.53 -18.80
N THR A 234 -2.78 17.69 -19.22
CA THR A 234 -2.51 18.99 -18.59
C THR A 234 -3.19 19.13 -17.23
N SER A 235 -4.28 18.41 -17.00
CA SER A 235 -5.06 18.44 -15.77
C SER A 235 -5.65 17.06 -15.44
N PRO A 236 -5.25 16.42 -14.33
CA PRO A 236 -4.19 16.84 -13.42
C PRO A 236 -2.80 16.82 -14.08
N ALA A 237 -1.86 17.59 -13.53
CA ALA A 237 -0.48 17.59 -14.01
C ALA A 237 0.12 16.15 -13.96
N PRO A 238 0.93 15.74 -14.96
CA PRO A 238 1.40 14.36 -15.05
C PRO A 238 2.59 14.05 -14.13
N PHE A 239 3.23 15.10 -13.59
CA PHE A 239 4.48 14.98 -12.84
C PHE A 239 4.41 14.07 -11.61
N PRO A 240 3.36 14.11 -10.76
CA PRO A 240 3.25 13.21 -9.61
C PRO A 240 3.31 11.73 -10.00
N ALA A 241 2.53 11.30 -11.00
CA ALA A 241 2.58 9.92 -11.47
C ALA A 241 3.95 9.54 -12.05
N VAL A 242 4.54 10.39 -12.89
CA VAL A 242 5.88 10.18 -13.48
C VAL A 242 6.95 10.06 -12.39
N GLN A 243 6.91 10.93 -11.38
CA GLN A 243 7.83 10.89 -10.24
C GLN A 243 7.63 9.63 -9.39
N ALA A 244 6.38 9.26 -9.09
CA ALA A 244 6.07 8.09 -8.28
C ALA A 244 6.57 6.79 -8.94
N VAL A 245 6.33 6.59 -10.24
CA VAL A 245 6.78 5.36 -10.93
C VAL A 245 8.29 5.32 -11.10
N SER A 246 8.93 6.47 -11.28
CA SER A 246 10.40 6.56 -11.30
C SER A 246 10.96 6.19 -9.93
N SER A 247 10.39 6.76 -8.86
CA SER A 247 10.87 6.52 -7.49
C SER A 247 10.64 5.08 -7.05
N LEU A 248 9.50 4.50 -7.42
CA LEU A 248 9.18 3.10 -7.18
C LEU A 248 10.13 2.16 -7.93
N SER A 249 10.45 2.47 -9.19
CA SER A 249 11.42 1.71 -9.99
C SER A 249 12.82 1.73 -9.37
N CYS A 250 13.24 2.88 -8.81
CA CYS A 250 14.48 2.99 -8.03
C CYS A 250 14.44 2.18 -6.72
N THR A 251 13.34 2.24 -5.98
CA THR A 251 13.16 1.50 -4.73
C THR A 251 13.26 0.00 -4.95
N LEU A 252 12.63 -0.51 -6.01
CA LEU A 252 12.69 -1.91 -6.41
C LEU A 252 13.99 -2.30 -7.12
N ALA A 253 14.91 -1.34 -7.33
CA ALA A 253 16.18 -1.53 -8.01
C ALA A 253 16.02 -2.12 -9.44
N CYS A 254 15.02 -1.65 -10.19
CA CYS A 254 14.80 -2.09 -11.57
C CYS A 254 15.87 -1.55 -12.51
N GLU A 255 16.66 -2.44 -13.12
CA GLU A 255 17.69 -2.08 -14.09
C GLU A 255 17.09 -1.66 -15.44
N HIS A 256 16.01 -2.31 -15.86
CA HIS A 256 15.38 -2.11 -17.16
C HIS A 256 13.89 -1.83 -17.02
N VAL A 257 13.48 -0.61 -17.38
CA VAL A 257 12.08 -0.17 -17.35
C VAL A 257 11.75 0.66 -18.58
N ALA A 258 10.70 0.27 -19.29
CA ALA A 258 10.08 1.00 -20.37
C ALA A 258 8.83 1.71 -19.85
N PHE A 259 8.82 3.03 -19.96
CA PHE A 259 7.71 3.89 -19.59
C PHE A 259 7.00 4.37 -20.87
N THR A 260 5.71 4.09 -20.97
CA THR A 260 4.84 4.60 -22.03
C THR A 260 4.03 5.76 -21.48
N LEU A 261 4.29 6.98 -21.96
CA LEU A 261 3.52 8.18 -21.65
C LEU A 261 2.42 8.33 -22.70
N LEU A 262 1.18 8.05 -22.32
CA LEU A 262 0.03 8.06 -23.21
C LEU A 262 -0.73 9.39 -23.12
N HIS A 263 -0.76 10.16 -24.20
CA HIS A 263 -1.67 11.29 -24.33
C HIS A 263 -2.81 10.94 -25.30
N VAL A 264 -4.05 11.18 -24.88
CA VAL A 264 -5.24 11.00 -25.73
C VAL A 264 -5.77 12.39 -26.07
N GLY A 265 -5.52 12.85 -27.29
CA GLY A 265 -5.82 14.22 -27.67
C GLY A 265 -5.08 14.69 -28.91
N LYS A 266 -4.95 16.01 -29.04
CA LYS A 266 -4.14 16.62 -30.09
C LYS A 266 -2.71 16.76 -29.57
N GLU A 267 -1.73 16.72 -30.47
CA GLU A 267 -0.33 17.00 -30.09
C GLU A 267 -0.17 18.38 -29.45
N THR A 268 -0.97 19.36 -29.89
CA THR A 268 -0.99 20.72 -29.34
C THR A 268 -1.51 20.81 -27.89
N THR A 269 -2.20 19.77 -27.40
CA THR A 269 -2.69 19.70 -26.01
C THR A 269 -1.81 18.84 -25.12
N MET A 270 -0.73 18.27 -25.67
CA MET A 270 0.18 17.44 -24.89
C MET A 270 0.87 18.30 -23.82
N PRO A 271 0.86 17.87 -22.54
CA PRO A 271 1.57 18.58 -21.49
C PRO A 271 3.07 18.58 -21.76
N PHE A 272 3.77 19.60 -21.27
CA PHE A 272 5.23 19.55 -21.25
C PHE A 272 5.69 18.52 -20.22
N LEU A 273 6.58 17.62 -20.65
CA LEU A 273 7.04 16.49 -19.85
C LEU A 273 8.52 16.62 -19.56
N ARG A 274 8.90 16.30 -18.32
CA ARG A 274 10.28 16.06 -17.95
C ARG A 274 10.37 14.65 -17.41
N THR A 275 11.23 13.84 -18.00
CA THR A 275 11.40 12.43 -17.65
C THR A 275 12.78 12.22 -17.03
N PRO A 276 12.87 11.49 -15.91
CA PRO A 276 14.16 11.12 -15.33
C PRO A 276 15.03 10.29 -16.26
N ARG A 277 16.30 10.67 -16.35
CA ARG A 277 17.32 9.90 -17.07
C ARG A 277 17.98 8.91 -16.12
N GLN A 278 17.88 7.64 -16.44
CA GLN A 278 18.51 6.54 -15.73
C GLN A 278 18.97 5.50 -16.76
N SER A 279 20.16 4.93 -16.58
CA SER A 279 20.66 3.88 -17.48
C SER A 279 19.71 2.67 -17.47
N GLY A 280 19.42 2.12 -18.65
CA GLY A 280 18.51 0.99 -18.82
C GLY A 280 17.03 1.35 -18.84
N TRP A 281 16.66 2.61 -18.56
CA TRP A 281 15.28 3.09 -18.63
C TRP A 281 14.98 3.77 -19.96
N THR A 282 13.81 3.50 -20.54
CA THR A 282 13.34 4.14 -21.78
C THR A 282 12.01 4.83 -21.57
N TRP A 283 11.84 6.01 -22.18
CA TRP A 283 10.58 6.76 -22.14
C TRP A 283 10.08 6.93 -23.56
N HIS A 284 8.86 6.46 -23.81
CA HIS A 284 8.18 6.56 -25.09
C HIS A 284 6.91 7.36 -24.93
N ILE A 285 6.62 8.22 -25.91
CA ILE A 285 5.37 8.99 -25.94
C ILE A 285 4.47 8.36 -26.99
N THR A 286 3.25 8.03 -26.57
CA THR A 286 2.21 7.48 -27.42
C THR A 286 1.06 8.49 -27.53
N LEU A 287 0.75 8.94 -28.74
CA LEU A 287 -0.38 9.82 -29.02
C LEU A 287 -1.54 9.00 -29.59
N ARG A 288 -2.73 9.13 -28.99
CA ARG A 288 -3.98 8.51 -29.45
C ARG A 288 -5.09 9.55 -29.56
N ARG A 289 -6.21 9.17 -30.18
CA ARG A 289 -7.44 10.00 -30.28
C ARG A 289 -8.65 9.14 -29.97
N GLY A 290 -9.72 9.76 -29.45
CA GLY A 290 -10.97 9.07 -29.10
C GLY A 290 -11.29 9.22 -27.61
N ASP A 291 -12.10 8.29 -27.08
CA ASP A 291 -12.41 8.23 -25.65
C ASP A 291 -11.17 7.86 -24.84
N VAL A 292 -10.88 8.63 -23.79
CA VAL A 292 -9.67 8.50 -22.99
C VAL A 292 -9.58 7.12 -22.33
N VAL A 293 -10.68 6.64 -21.75
CA VAL A 293 -10.71 5.35 -21.04
C VAL A 293 -10.49 4.21 -22.02
N GLU A 294 -11.19 4.22 -23.16
CA GLU A 294 -11.01 3.21 -24.20
C GLU A 294 -9.57 3.16 -24.71
N GLN A 295 -8.95 4.31 -24.95
CA GLN A 295 -7.56 4.35 -25.44
C GLN A 295 -6.55 3.87 -24.39
N ILE A 296 -6.74 4.20 -23.10
CA ILE A 296 -5.91 3.66 -22.02
C ILE A 296 -6.01 2.13 -21.99
N LEU A 297 -7.22 1.58 -22.04
CA LEU A 297 -7.45 0.13 -22.02
C LEU A 297 -7.00 -0.57 -23.31
N ASN A 298 -7.03 0.12 -24.46
CA ASN A 298 -6.46 -0.40 -25.70
C ASN A 298 -4.94 -0.56 -25.57
N VAL A 299 -4.24 0.48 -25.10
CA VAL A 299 -2.79 0.43 -24.89
C VAL A 299 -2.42 -0.59 -23.82
N GLU A 300 -3.22 -0.73 -22.76
CA GLU A 300 -3.04 -1.78 -21.77
C GLU A 300 -3.07 -3.19 -22.39
N ARG A 301 -4.03 -3.46 -23.29
CA ARG A 301 -4.10 -4.73 -24.01
C ARG A 301 -2.99 -4.92 -25.05
N GLU A 302 -2.57 -3.84 -25.71
CA GLU A 302 -1.53 -3.86 -26.75
C GLU A 302 -0.12 -4.07 -26.16
N GLU A 303 0.19 -3.35 -25.09
CA GLU A 303 1.54 -3.28 -24.53
C GLU A 303 1.73 -4.17 -23.29
N THR A 304 0.62 -4.61 -22.68
CA THR A 304 0.56 -5.43 -21.45
C THR A 304 1.46 -4.86 -20.34
N PRO A 305 1.23 -3.59 -19.90
CA PRO A 305 2.00 -3.00 -18.81
C PRO A 305 1.75 -3.76 -17.51
N GLU A 306 2.75 -3.81 -16.63
CA GLU A 306 2.61 -4.39 -15.29
C GLU A 306 2.12 -3.38 -14.25
N LEU A 307 2.03 -2.10 -14.63
CA LEU A 307 1.43 -1.04 -13.84
C LEU A 307 0.88 0.07 -14.75
N ILE A 308 -0.36 0.50 -14.47
CA ILE A 308 -0.85 1.82 -14.90
C ILE A 308 -0.66 2.79 -13.73
N ALA A 309 -0.04 3.95 -13.96
CA ALA A 309 0.05 5.01 -12.96
C ALA A 309 -0.65 6.28 -13.45
N MET A 310 -1.56 6.80 -12.63
CA MET A 310 -2.39 7.96 -12.97
C MET A 310 -2.31 9.00 -11.88
N THR A 311 -2.06 10.26 -12.25
CA THR A 311 -2.28 11.37 -11.32
C THR A 311 -3.79 11.53 -11.13
N THR A 312 -4.25 11.70 -9.89
CA THR A 312 -5.66 11.94 -9.55
C THR A 312 -5.85 13.33 -8.94
N GLN A 313 -6.99 13.96 -9.17
CA GLN A 313 -7.30 15.22 -8.51
C GLN A 313 -7.75 14.98 -7.06
N GLY A 314 -7.22 15.78 -6.13
CA GLY A 314 -7.48 15.64 -4.69
C GLY A 314 -8.79 16.27 -4.19
N HIS A 315 -9.02 16.09 -2.89
CA HIS A 315 -10.25 16.35 -2.13
C HIS A 315 -10.96 17.70 -2.34
N GLN A 316 -10.24 18.80 -2.58
CA GLN A 316 -10.87 20.13 -2.65
C GLN A 316 -11.49 20.47 -4.01
N GLY A 317 -11.12 19.76 -5.07
CA GLY A 317 -11.81 19.82 -6.37
C GLY A 317 -12.85 18.70 -6.56
N PHE A 318 -12.89 17.73 -5.63
CA PHE A 318 -13.61 16.47 -5.81
C PHE A 318 -15.07 16.50 -5.33
N LEU A 319 -15.48 17.44 -4.47
CA LEU A 319 -16.90 17.54 -4.09
C LEU A 319 -17.81 17.81 -5.31
N ASP A 320 -17.27 18.45 -6.36
CA ASP A 320 -18.01 18.77 -7.60
C ASP A 320 -17.62 17.89 -8.81
N ALA A 321 -16.55 17.08 -8.73
CA ALA A 321 -15.99 16.32 -9.85
C ALA A 321 -16.14 14.78 -9.70
N LEU A 322 -17.39 14.33 -9.75
CA LEU A 322 -17.84 13.02 -10.27
C LEU A 322 -17.54 11.72 -9.50
N ARG A 323 -18.64 11.06 -9.10
CA ARG A 323 -18.86 9.64 -9.41
C ARG A 323 -18.60 9.42 -10.91
N GLY A 324 -17.65 8.55 -11.30
CA GLY A 324 -17.38 8.22 -12.72
C GLY A 324 -16.16 8.91 -13.34
N SER A 325 -15.12 9.23 -12.56
CA SER A 325 -13.86 9.78 -13.08
C SER A 325 -13.15 8.80 -14.06
N THR A 326 -12.29 9.32 -14.94
CA THR A 326 -11.47 8.50 -15.85
C THR A 326 -10.73 7.40 -15.08
N THR A 327 -10.13 7.73 -13.92
CA THR A 327 -9.41 6.77 -13.09
C THR A 327 -10.32 5.67 -12.55
N GLU A 328 -11.54 5.99 -12.09
CA GLU A 328 -12.50 4.99 -11.61
C GLU A 328 -12.89 4.02 -12.74
N ARG A 329 -13.17 4.54 -13.93
CA ARG A 329 -13.52 3.69 -15.09
C ARG A 329 -12.36 2.79 -15.51
N VAL A 330 -11.13 3.31 -15.50
CA VAL A 330 -9.93 2.49 -15.78
C VAL A 330 -9.73 1.45 -14.69
N LEU A 331 -9.85 1.82 -13.42
CA LEU A 331 -9.72 0.92 -12.27
C LEU A 331 -10.67 -0.28 -12.35
N ARG A 332 -11.91 -0.05 -12.79
CA ARG A 332 -12.92 -1.10 -12.94
C ARG A 332 -12.65 -2.07 -14.10
N LEU A 333 -11.86 -1.65 -15.10
CA LEU A 333 -11.75 -2.35 -16.38
C LEU A 333 -10.33 -2.82 -16.74
N ALA A 334 -9.30 -2.31 -16.09
CA ALA A 334 -7.91 -2.70 -16.32
C ALA A 334 -7.60 -4.09 -15.72
N HIS A 335 -6.73 -4.86 -16.36
CA HIS A 335 -6.33 -6.20 -15.91
C HIS A 335 -4.98 -6.21 -15.16
N CYS A 336 -4.28 -5.07 -15.14
CA CYS A 336 -3.03 -4.88 -14.41
C CYS A 336 -3.24 -3.94 -13.20
N PRO A 337 -2.29 -3.95 -12.23
CA PRO A 337 -2.28 -3.00 -11.13
C PRO A 337 -2.41 -1.54 -11.57
N LEU A 338 -3.07 -0.74 -10.73
CA LEU A 338 -3.21 0.71 -10.93
C LEU A 338 -2.68 1.47 -9.72
N LEU A 339 -1.73 2.38 -9.92
CA LEU A 339 -1.26 3.33 -8.92
C LEU A 339 -1.93 4.68 -9.13
N ALA A 340 -2.86 5.02 -8.24
CA ALA A 340 -3.45 6.34 -8.17
C ALA A 340 -2.56 7.25 -7.31
N VAL A 341 -2.05 8.32 -7.91
CA VAL A 341 -1.15 9.27 -7.26
C VAL A 341 -1.88 10.60 -7.10
N PRO A 342 -2.22 11.01 -5.88
CA PRO A 342 -2.80 12.32 -5.65
C PRO A 342 -1.93 13.42 -6.25
N ALA A 343 -2.56 14.37 -6.95
CA ALA A 343 -1.90 15.63 -7.27
C ALA A 343 -1.56 16.32 -5.94
N THR A 344 -0.28 16.33 -5.59
CA THR A 344 0.22 17.10 -4.45
C THR A 344 -0.13 18.57 -4.64
N LYS A 345 -0.57 19.22 -3.55
CA LYS A 345 -0.82 20.67 -3.51
C LYS A 345 0.44 21.48 -3.78
#